data_AF-A0A925W418-F1
#
_entry.id   AF-A0A925W418-F1
#
_cell.length_a   1.000
_cell.length_b   1.000
_cell.length_c   1.000
_cell.angle_alpha   90.00
_cell.angle_beta   90.00
_cell.angle_gamma   90.00
#
_symmetry.space_group_name_H-M   'P 1'
#
loop_
_entity.id
_entity.type
_entity.pdbx_description
1 polymer ?
#
loop_
_entity_poly.entity_id
_entity_poly.type
_entity_poly.pdbx_seq_one_letter_code
_entity_poly.pdbx_strand_id
1 'polypeptide(L)'
;MPSRSFPLLLVMFCGACAPTAQPASTPGTKTSPDLQAAEIDGAFPMMRKDTAIVLELSTEGARLEAAYSDSTLRRLRAEYLGETGRATDTFYFDSVLFLVVRGSVSYDAPLSGHAADSTTTRFDLRSDSTPPSQRDSLRAAARTLLVHIASAQKR
;
A
#
# COMPACT_ATOMS: atom_id res chain seq x y z
N MET A 1 48.39 0.92 -71.76
CA MET A 1 48.56 -0.56 -71.64
C MET A 1 49.80 -0.80 -70.80
N PRO A 2 49.80 -1.61 -69.73
CA PRO A 2 49.01 -2.82 -69.50
C PRO A 2 48.07 -2.77 -68.28
N SER A 3 47.01 -3.57 -68.40
CA SER A 3 46.06 -3.94 -67.34
C SER A 3 46.72 -4.89 -66.35
N ARG A 4 46.42 -4.73 -65.06
CA ARG A 4 46.62 -5.79 -64.06
C ARG A 4 45.39 -5.91 -63.19
N SER A 5 44.63 -6.95 -63.51
CA SER A 5 43.49 -7.49 -62.77
C SER A 5 43.97 -8.00 -61.42
N PHE A 6 43.29 -7.60 -60.34
CA PHE A 6 43.40 -8.26 -59.03
C PHE A 6 42.07 -8.96 -58.72
N PRO A 7 42.08 -10.23 -58.28
CA PRO A 7 40.86 -10.95 -58.00
C PRO A 7 40.24 -10.49 -56.68
N LEU A 8 38.92 -10.35 -56.75
CA LEU A 8 37.97 -10.17 -55.66
C LEU A 8 38.03 -11.40 -54.73
N LEU A 9 38.58 -11.24 -53.52
CA LEU A 9 38.47 -12.24 -52.44
C LEU A 9 37.24 -11.91 -51.60
N LEU A 10 36.10 -12.53 -51.93
CA LEU A 10 34.87 -12.44 -51.15
C LEU A 10 34.99 -13.39 -49.94
N VAL A 11 35.30 -12.85 -48.77
CA VAL A 11 35.26 -13.60 -47.50
C VAL A 11 33.82 -13.61 -47.01
N MET A 12 33.15 -14.77 -47.14
CA MET A 12 31.83 -15.01 -46.57
C MET A 12 31.98 -15.33 -45.08
N PHE A 13 31.75 -14.33 -44.22
CA PHE A 13 31.71 -14.50 -42.77
C PHE A 13 30.29 -14.94 -42.38
N CYS A 14 30.08 -16.24 -42.21
CA CYS A 14 28.87 -16.79 -41.60
C CYS A 14 28.95 -16.59 -40.08
N GLY A 15 28.51 -15.41 -39.62
CA GLY A 15 28.28 -15.14 -38.20
C GLY A 15 27.04 -15.90 -37.73
N ALA A 16 27.23 -17.06 -37.12
CA ALA A 16 26.18 -17.74 -36.38
C ALA A 16 25.80 -16.89 -35.15
N CYS A 17 24.71 -16.12 -35.28
CA CYS A 17 24.10 -15.42 -34.17
C CYS A 17 23.40 -16.47 -33.30
N ALA A 18 24.07 -16.93 -32.24
CA ALA A 18 23.44 -17.76 -31.23
C ALA A 18 22.39 -16.91 -30.51
N PRO A 19 21.10 -17.30 -30.49
CA PRO A 19 20.12 -16.61 -29.66
C PRO A 19 20.49 -16.87 -28.20
N THR A 20 21.00 -15.85 -27.54
CA THR A 20 21.14 -15.82 -26.08
C THR A 20 19.72 -15.98 -25.51
N ALA A 21 19.36 -17.20 -25.10
CA ALA A 21 18.11 -17.46 -24.42
C ALA A 21 18.12 -16.65 -23.12
N GLN A 22 17.41 -15.52 -23.15
CA GLN A 22 17.14 -14.70 -21.98
C GLN A 22 16.41 -15.60 -20.98
N PRO A 23 16.90 -15.75 -19.73
CA PRO A 23 16.15 -16.48 -18.72
C PRO A 23 14.78 -15.80 -18.60
N ALA A 24 13.73 -16.56 -18.85
CA ALA A 24 12.37 -16.10 -18.72
C ALA A 24 12.17 -15.65 -17.27
N SER A 25 12.20 -14.33 -17.05
CA SER A 25 11.72 -13.73 -15.82
C SER A 25 10.28 -14.18 -15.66
N THR A 26 10.02 -15.09 -14.72
CA THR A 26 8.67 -15.47 -14.35
C THR A 26 7.90 -14.17 -14.09
N PRO A 27 6.79 -13.91 -14.79
CA PRO A 27 5.98 -12.73 -14.51
C PRO A 27 5.44 -12.90 -13.10
N GLY A 28 6.09 -12.24 -12.13
CA GLY A 28 5.58 -12.14 -10.77
C GLY A 28 4.19 -11.55 -10.87
N THR A 29 3.17 -12.38 -10.65
CA THR A 29 1.78 -11.97 -10.65
C THR A 29 1.67 -10.89 -9.58
N LYS A 30 1.60 -9.62 -9.99
CA LYS A 30 1.32 -8.52 -9.09
C LYS A 30 -0.08 -8.78 -8.54
N THR A 31 -0.18 -9.40 -7.38
CA THR A 31 -1.47 -9.57 -6.70
C THR A 31 -2.08 -8.19 -6.52
N SER A 32 -3.34 -8.05 -6.95
CA SER A 32 -4.08 -6.79 -6.79
C SER A 32 -3.99 -6.31 -5.34
N PRO A 33 -3.74 -5.01 -5.07
CA PRO A 33 -3.69 -4.49 -3.71
C PRO A 33 -4.96 -4.81 -2.92
N ASP A 34 -6.12 -4.89 -3.59
CA ASP A 34 -7.39 -5.25 -2.95
C ASP A 34 -7.42 -6.71 -2.50
N LEU A 35 -6.89 -7.64 -3.31
CA LEU A 35 -6.82 -9.06 -2.94
C LEU A 35 -5.88 -9.26 -1.76
N GLN A 36 -4.75 -8.55 -1.74
CA GLN A 36 -3.80 -8.61 -0.63
C GLN A 36 -4.38 -7.97 0.65
N ALA A 37 -5.12 -6.87 0.53
CA ALA A 37 -5.81 -6.26 1.66
C ALA A 37 -6.90 -7.18 2.21
N ALA A 38 -7.68 -7.83 1.34
CA ALA A 38 -8.70 -8.80 1.73
C ALA A 38 -8.09 -10.02 2.44
N GLU A 39 -6.93 -10.51 1.99
CA GLU A 39 -6.17 -11.56 2.68
C GLU A 39 -5.75 -11.14 4.10
N ILE A 40 -5.19 -9.92 4.23
CA ILE A 40 -4.82 -9.35 5.53
C ILE A 40 -6.05 -9.22 6.45
N ASP A 41 -7.17 -8.75 5.92
CA ASP A 41 -8.41 -8.62 6.69
C ASP A 41 -9.02 -9.98 7.06
N GLY A 42 -8.91 -10.99 6.18
CA GLY A 42 -9.33 -12.36 6.47
C GLY A 42 -8.50 -13.00 7.59
N ALA A 43 -7.20 -12.72 7.66
CA ALA A 43 -6.30 -13.19 8.71
C ALA A 43 -6.37 -12.34 10.01
N PHE A 44 -7.02 -11.17 9.98
CA PHE A 44 -7.07 -10.23 11.09
C PHE A 44 -7.53 -10.82 12.44
N PRO A 45 -8.48 -11.78 12.53
CA PRO A 45 -8.84 -12.41 13.80
C PRO A 45 -7.69 -13.15 14.49
N MET A 46 -6.71 -13.64 13.74
CA MET A 46 -5.56 -14.42 14.24
C MET A 46 -4.32 -13.55 14.51
N MET A 47 -4.35 -12.27 14.13
CA MET A 47 -3.24 -11.34 14.33
C MET A 47 -3.16 -10.84 15.77
N ARG A 48 -1.93 -10.58 16.24
CA ARG A 48 -1.68 -9.82 17.48
C ARG A 48 -2.13 -8.37 17.24
N LYS A 49 -2.81 -7.76 18.21
CA LYS A 49 -3.36 -6.41 18.09
C LYS A 49 -2.88 -5.53 19.23
N ASP A 50 -2.38 -4.35 18.88
CA ASP A 50 -2.09 -3.28 19.83
C ASP A 50 -3.13 -2.17 19.61
N THR A 51 -3.83 -1.76 20.66
CA THR A 51 -4.88 -0.75 20.59
C THR A 51 -4.60 0.42 21.51
N ALA A 52 -4.98 1.63 21.10
CA ALA A 52 -4.91 2.83 21.92
C ALA A 52 -6.11 3.74 21.66
N ILE A 53 -6.50 4.51 22.68
CA ILE A 53 -7.38 5.66 22.51
C ILE A 53 -6.52 6.92 22.64
N VAL A 54 -6.63 7.83 21.69
CA VAL A 54 -5.78 9.02 21.58
C VAL A 54 -6.69 10.23 21.41
N LEU A 55 -6.76 11.08 22.43
CA LEU A 55 -7.68 12.21 22.47
C LEU A 55 -7.20 13.39 21.61
N GLU A 56 -5.93 13.41 21.24
CA GLU A 56 -5.30 14.51 20.51
C GLU A 56 -5.50 14.42 18.98
N LEU A 57 -6.08 13.32 18.47
CA LEU A 57 -6.23 13.09 17.02
C LEU A 57 -7.53 13.62 16.42
N SER A 58 -8.55 13.90 17.23
CA SER A 58 -9.78 14.58 16.82
C SER A 58 -10.45 15.20 18.05
N THR A 59 -11.51 15.99 17.85
CA THR A 59 -12.27 16.62 18.94
C THR A 59 -12.81 15.59 19.95
N GLU A 60 -13.30 14.45 19.45
CA GLU A 60 -13.86 13.36 20.25
C GLU A 60 -12.85 12.20 20.46
N GLY A 61 -11.61 12.37 20.00
CA GLY A 61 -10.56 11.39 20.02
C GLY A 61 -10.67 10.31 18.93
N ALA A 62 -9.61 9.52 18.82
CA ALA A 62 -9.52 8.43 17.88
C ALA A 62 -9.16 7.11 18.56
N ARG A 63 -9.73 6.02 18.05
CA ARG A 63 -9.28 4.66 18.35
C ARG A 63 -8.26 4.23 17.33
N LEU A 64 -7.09 3.84 17.80
CA LEU A 64 -6.02 3.28 16.98
C LEU A 64 -5.91 1.77 17.19
N GLU A 65 -5.64 1.04 16.12
CA GLU A 65 -5.43 -0.40 16.13
C GLU A 65 -4.31 -0.77 15.14
N ALA A 66 -3.22 -1.32 15.65
CA ALA A 66 -2.18 -1.93 14.85
C ALA A 66 -2.29 -3.46 14.93
N ALA A 67 -2.30 -4.13 13.77
CA ALA A 67 -2.40 -5.57 13.65
C ALA A 67 -1.10 -6.14 13.08
N TYR A 68 -0.59 -7.18 13.74
CA TYR A 68 0.69 -7.79 13.44
C TYR A 68 0.51 -9.28 13.14
N SER A 69 1.12 -9.73 12.04
CA SER A 69 1.41 -11.16 11.82
C SER A 69 2.83 -11.40 12.31
N ASP A 70 2.96 -12.23 13.34
CA ASP A 70 4.20 -12.38 14.11
C ASP A 70 4.68 -11.02 14.64
N SER A 71 5.86 -10.55 14.20
CA SER A 71 6.43 -9.25 14.52
C SER A 71 6.25 -8.20 13.41
N THR A 72 5.55 -8.54 12.32
CA THR A 72 5.41 -7.68 11.14
C THR A 72 4.07 -6.97 11.16
N LEU A 73 4.09 -5.62 11.12
CA LEU A 73 2.89 -4.83 10.96
C LEU A 73 2.23 -5.15 9.61
N ARG A 74 0.94 -5.51 9.63
CA ARG A 74 0.15 -5.82 8.43
C ARG A 74 -0.98 -4.82 8.19
N ARG A 75 -1.58 -4.31 9.27
CA ARG A 75 -2.65 -3.31 9.20
C ARG A 75 -2.50 -2.28 10.31
N LEU A 76 -2.78 -1.03 9.99
CA LEU A 76 -2.96 0.04 10.98
C LEU A 76 -4.29 0.73 10.67
N ARG A 77 -5.16 0.86 11.65
CA ARG A 77 -6.46 1.50 11.52
C ARG A 77 -6.59 2.62 12.53
N ALA A 78 -6.94 3.81 12.06
CA ALA A 78 -7.42 4.91 12.89
C ALA A 78 -8.92 5.07 12.64
N GLU A 79 -9.71 5.09 13.71
CA GLU A 79 -11.13 5.41 13.70
C GLU A 79 -11.32 6.69 14.50
N TYR A 80 -11.57 7.80 13.80
CA TYR A 80 -11.82 9.11 14.39
C TYR A 80 -13.30 9.18 14.76
N LEU A 81 -13.55 9.35 16.05
CA LEU A 81 -14.89 9.44 16.61
C LEU A 81 -15.45 10.83 16.34
N GLY A 82 -16.78 10.91 16.25
CA GLY A 82 -17.51 12.16 16.05
C GLY A 82 -18.98 11.99 16.39
N GLU A 83 -19.64 13.08 16.78
CA GLU A 83 -21.07 13.05 17.07
C GLU A 83 -21.90 12.85 15.80
N THR A 84 -21.51 13.48 14.70
CA THR A 84 -22.27 13.49 13.43
C THR A 84 -21.78 12.45 12.43
N GLY A 85 -20.81 11.63 12.81
CA GLY A 85 -20.22 10.65 11.93
C GLY A 85 -18.94 10.03 12.48
N ARG A 86 -18.28 9.24 11.64
CA ARG A 86 -16.94 8.71 11.91
C ARG A 86 -16.11 8.74 10.65
N ALA A 87 -14.81 8.96 10.81
CA ALA A 87 -13.85 8.79 9.74
C ALA A 87 -12.92 7.62 10.08
N THR A 88 -12.42 6.94 9.05
CA THR A 88 -11.47 5.85 9.20
C THR A 88 -10.33 6.00 8.21
N ASP A 89 -9.10 5.84 8.68
CA ASP A 89 -7.93 5.61 7.84
C ASP A 89 -7.44 4.18 8.10
N THR A 90 -7.44 3.33 7.08
CA THR A 90 -6.85 1.98 7.15
C THR A 90 -5.65 1.89 6.23
N PHE A 91 -4.51 1.54 6.79
CA PHE A 91 -3.21 1.42 6.13
C PHE A 91 -2.80 -0.06 6.08
N TYR A 92 -2.49 -0.58 4.89
CA TYR A 92 -2.08 -1.97 4.69
C TYR A 92 -0.61 -2.08 4.30
N PHE A 93 0.07 -3.05 4.90
CA PHE A 93 1.52 -3.22 4.80
C PHE A 93 1.90 -4.61 4.30
N ASP A 94 2.91 -4.62 3.43
CA ASP A 94 3.60 -5.82 2.98
C ASP A 94 5.10 -5.52 2.96
N SER A 95 5.69 -5.46 4.16
CA SER A 95 6.98 -4.84 4.49
C SER A 95 7.04 -3.31 4.31
N VAL A 96 6.30 -2.78 3.34
CA VAL A 96 6.09 -1.34 3.12
C VAL A 96 4.60 -1.04 3.00
N LEU A 97 4.21 0.21 3.27
CA LEU A 97 2.84 0.69 3.05
C LEU A 97 2.52 0.61 1.55
N PHE A 98 1.47 -0.14 1.19
CA PHE A 98 1.09 -0.33 -0.22
C PHE A 98 -0.32 0.15 -0.54
N LEU A 99 -1.25 0.13 0.42
CA LEU A 99 -2.63 0.58 0.21
C LEU A 99 -3.10 1.40 1.40
N VAL A 100 -3.81 2.48 1.12
CA VAL A 100 -4.58 3.22 2.12
C VAL A 100 -6.04 3.28 1.69
N VAL A 101 -6.94 2.93 2.60
CA VAL A 101 -8.39 3.03 2.42
C VAL A 101 -8.89 4.05 3.43
N ARG A 102 -9.45 5.15 2.93
CA ARG A 102 -10.11 6.18 3.73
C ARG A 102 -11.61 6.00 3.62
N GLY A 103 -12.26 5.96 4.76
CA GLY A 103 -13.71 5.89 4.88
C GLY A 103 -14.24 7.07 5.67
N SER A 104 -15.43 7.53 5.32
CA SER A 104 -16.22 8.39 6.20
C SER A 104 -17.65 7.89 6.19
N VAL A 105 -18.32 8.03 7.32
CA VAL A 105 -19.75 7.78 7.50
C VAL A 105 -20.32 9.01 8.18
N SER A 106 -21.38 9.59 7.61
CA SER A 106 -22.19 10.59 8.29
C SER A 106 -23.44 9.94 8.87
N TYR A 107 -23.93 10.47 9.99
CA TYR A 107 -25.15 10.00 10.63
C TYR A 107 -26.35 10.85 10.25
N ASP A 108 -27.54 10.25 10.29
CA ASP A 108 -28.80 10.94 10.09
C ASP A 108 -29.18 11.88 11.26
N ALA A 109 -28.68 11.58 12.45
CA ALA A 109 -28.78 12.39 13.65
C ALA A 109 -27.53 12.23 14.54
N PRO A 110 -27.20 13.22 15.40
CA PRO A 110 -26.05 13.13 16.30
C PRO A 110 -26.11 11.89 17.19
N LEU A 111 -25.01 11.15 17.25
CA LEU A 111 -24.80 9.94 18.04
C LEU A 111 -25.82 8.81 17.76
N SER A 112 -26.56 8.89 16.64
CA SER A 112 -27.57 7.87 16.31
C SER A 112 -26.93 6.52 15.97
N GLY A 113 -25.70 6.55 15.42
CA GLY A 113 -25.03 5.39 14.84
C GLY A 113 -25.65 4.90 13.53
N HIS A 114 -26.74 5.52 13.07
CA HIS A 114 -27.42 5.19 11.83
C HIS A 114 -26.76 5.95 10.68
N ALA A 115 -26.16 5.21 9.75
CA ALA A 115 -25.45 5.81 8.61
C ALA A 115 -26.45 6.42 7.61
N ALA A 116 -26.30 7.71 7.34
CA ALA A 116 -27.02 8.43 6.29
C ALA A 116 -26.28 8.37 4.95
N ASP A 117 -24.96 8.60 4.99
CA ASP A 117 -24.09 8.56 3.82
C ASP A 117 -22.74 7.94 4.19
N SER A 118 -22.06 7.40 3.18
CA SER A 118 -20.71 6.87 3.33
C SER A 118 -19.87 7.07 2.09
N THR A 119 -18.62 7.49 2.28
CA THR A 119 -17.64 7.62 1.21
C THR A 119 -16.46 6.70 1.48
N THR A 120 -15.90 6.13 0.40
CA THR A 120 -14.65 5.38 0.48
C THR A 120 -13.70 5.83 -0.63
N THR A 121 -12.47 6.18 -0.25
CA THR A 121 -11.40 6.54 -1.18
C THR A 121 -10.22 5.60 -1.00
N ARG A 122 -9.62 5.17 -2.10
CA ARG A 122 -8.49 4.23 -2.11
C ARG A 122 -7.26 4.89 -2.71
N PHE A 123 -6.11 4.62 -2.09
CA PHE A 123 -4.81 5.08 -2.56
C PHE A 123 -3.87 3.88 -2.69
N ASP A 124 -3.73 3.36 -3.91
CA ASP A 124 -2.70 2.38 -4.24
C ASP A 124 -1.36 3.10 -4.38
N LEU A 125 -0.44 2.84 -3.45
CA LEU A 125 0.87 3.48 -3.42
C LEU A 125 1.92 2.74 -4.27
N ARG A 126 1.58 1.57 -4.81
CA ARG A 126 2.40 0.85 -5.81
C ARG A 126 2.11 1.31 -7.24
N SER A 127 0.93 1.88 -7.45
CA SER A 127 0.49 2.46 -8.72
C SER A 127 0.95 3.93 -8.84
N ASP A 128 1.19 4.36 -10.07
CA ASP A 128 1.49 5.77 -10.37
C ASP A 128 0.26 6.69 -10.33
N SER A 129 -0.94 6.12 -10.15
CA SER A 129 -2.18 6.86 -9.96
C SER A 129 -2.21 7.75 -8.71
N THR A 130 -1.41 7.42 -7.68
CA THR A 130 -1.26 8.28 -6.50
C THR A 130 -0.08 9.25 -6.71
N PRO A 131 -0.28 10.58 -6.68
CA PRO A 131 0.82 11.54 -6.80
C PRO A 131 1.88 11.38 -5.69
N PRO A 132 3.18 11.56 -5.97
CA PRO A 132 4.24 11.38 -4.97
C PRO A 132 4.04 12.16 -3.66
N SER A 133 3.64 13.44 -3.75
CA SER A 133 3.35 14.28 -2.56
C SER A 133 2.25 13.70 -1.68
N GLN A 134 1.24 13.07 -2.29
CA GLN A 134 0.18 12.39 -1.58
C GLN A 134 0.68 11.09 -0.95
N ARG A 135 1.52 10.30 -1.64
CA ARG A 135 2.14 9.09 -1.06
C ARG A 135 2.96 9.44 0.19
N ASP A 136 3.74 10.51 0.12
CA ASP A 136 4.58 10.97 1.24
C ASP A 136 3.74 11.44 2.42
N SER A 137 2.66 12.18 2.16
CA SER A 137 1.72 12.62 3.19
C SER A 137 1.05 11.43 3.88
N LEU A 138 0.64 10.39 3.13
CA LEU A 138 0.04 9.17 3.67
C LEU A 138 1.03 8.35 4.50
N ARG A 139 2.28 8.26 4.05
CA ARG A 139 3.36 7.59 4.81
C ARG A 139 3.67 8.35 6.11
N ALA A 140 3.70 9.68 6.06
CA ALA A 140 3.90 10.51 7.25
C ALA A 140 2.76 10.29 8.26
N ALA A 141 1.50 10.30 7.80
CA ALA A 141 0.35 10.02 8.65
C ALA A 141 0.46 8.64 9.34
N ALA A 142 0.77 7.59 8.59
CA ALA A 142 0.95 6.24 9.15
C ALA A 142 2.04 6.21 10.23
N ARG A 143 3.17 6.89 10.02
CA ARG A 143 4.26 6.98 11.01
C ARG A 143 3.80 7.69 12.29
N THR A 144 3.11 8.81 12.17
CA THR A 144 2.57 9.56 13.32
C THR A 144 1.64 8.68 14.16
N LEU A 145 0.71 7.96 13.52
CA LEU A 145 -0.20 7.06 14.21
C LEU A 145 0.53 5.91 14.95
N LEU A 146 1.58 5.36 14.35
CA LEU A 146 2.41 4.34 15.01
C LEU A 146 3.13 4.87 16.25
N VAL A 147 3.61 6.12 16.21
CA VAL A 147 4.22 6.77 17.38
C VAL A 147 3.21 6.88 18.53
N HIS A 148 1.95 7.22 18.25
CA HIS A 148 0.90 7.30 19.26
C HIS A 148 0.61 5.93 19.89
N ILE A 149 0.47 4.87 19.09
CA ILE A 149 0.28 3.50 19.61
C ILE A 149 1.47 3.10 20.49
N ALA A 150 2.70 3.28 20.00
CA ALA A 150 3.91 2.91 20.74
C ALA A 150 4.05 3.69 22.06
N SER A 151 3.60 4.94 22.10
CA SER A 151 3.61 5.77 23.31
C SER A 151 2.56 5.32 24.32
N ALA A 152 1.40 4.86 23.86
CA ALA A 152 0.33 4.35 24.71
C ALA A 152 0.71 3.02 25.40
N GLN A 153 1.51 2.17 24.74
CA GLN A 153 1.93 0.87 25.31
C GLN A 153 3.04 0.97 26.37
N LYS A 154 3.65 2.15 26.57
CA LYS A 154 4.71 2.35 27.57
C LYS A 154 4.20 2.81 28.94
N ARG A 155 2.90 3.04 29.08
CA ARG A 155 2.24 3.48 30.32
C ARG A 155 1.72 2.28 31.09
#